data_AF-A0A699TG86-F1
#
_entry.id   AF-A0A699TG86-F1
#
_cell.length_a   1.000
_cell.length_b   1.000
_cell.length_c   1.000
_cell.angle_alpha   90.00
_cell.angle_beta   90.00
_cell.angle_gamma   90.00
#
_symmetry.space_group_name_H-M   'P 1'
#
loop_
_entity.id
_entity.type
_entity.pdbx_description
1 polymer ?
#
loop_
_entity_poly.entity_id
_entity_poly.type
_entity_poly.pdbx_seq_one_letter_code
_entity_poly.pdbx_strand_id
1 'polypeptide(L)' 'ITNDIRNGAEPISKAPYRMAPVELKELKEQLQELLENGFIRPSVSPWGAPVLFVKKKDGSM' A
#
# COMPACT_ATOMS: atom_id res chain seq x y z
N ILE A 1 6.54 -3.76 22.65
CA ILE A 1 6.57 -2.64 21.70
C ILE A 1 5.12 -2.25 21.46
N THR A 2 4.56 -1.32 22.24
CA THR A 2 3.19 -0.84 22.05
C THR A 2 3.19 0.17 20.92
N ASN A 3 2.49 -0.16 19.84
CA ASN A 3 2.35 0.72 18.69
C ASN A 3 1.26 1.74 19.06
N ASP A 4 1.63 2.77 19.84
CA ASP A 4 0.64 3.66 20.47
C ASP A 4 0.07 4.68 19.47
N ILE A 5 -1.16 4.43 19.03
CA ILE A 5 -2.04 5.43 18.40
C ILE A 5 -2.52 6.37 19.49
N ARG A 6 -2.50 7.69 19.25
CA ARG A 6 -3.03 8.67 20.21
C ARG A 6 -4.49 8.30 20.53
N ASN A 7 -4.80 8.07 21.81
CA ASN A 7 -6.15 7.69 22.26
C ASN A 7 -7.20 8.63 21.66
N GLY A 8 -8.11 8.08 20.85
CA GLY A 8 -9.17 8.81 20.17
C GLY A 8 -8.84 9.35 18.76
N ALA A 9 -7.73 8.97 18.15
CA ALA A 9 -7.46 9.32 16.75
C ALA A 9 -8.43 8.61 15.80
N GLU A 10 -9.10 9.39 14.94
CA GLU A 10 -9.97 8.86 13.90
C GLU A 10 -9.14 8.20 12.77
N PRO A 11 -9.67 7.15 12.12
CA PRO A 11 -9.00 6.51 11.00
C PRO A 11 -8.73 7.47 9.84
N ILE A 12 -7.46 7.56 9.44
CA ILE A 12 -7.10 8.26 8.21
C ILE A 12 -7.34 7.29 7.06
N SER A 13 -8.27 7.64 6.17
CA SER A 13 -8.49 6.97 4.88
C SER A 13 -8.44 8.01 3.78
N LYS A 14 -7.41 7.92 2.93
CA LYS A 14 -7.25 8.80 1.77
C LYS A 14 -7.47 8.00 0.49
N ALA A 15 -8.11 8.63 -0.49
CA ALA A 15 -8.26 8.03 -1.82
C ALA A 15 -6.87 7.71 -2.41
N PRO A 16 -6.72 6.58 -3.14
CA PRO A 16 -5.50 6.29 -3.86
C PRO A 16 -5.15 7.38 -4.87
N TYR A 17 -3.86 7.57 -5.13
CA TYR A 17 -3.43 8.45 -6.22
C TYR A 17 -3.85 7.91 -7.58
N ARG A 18 -4.06 8.82 -8.52
CA ARG A 18 -4.37 8.45 -9.90
C ARG A 18 -3.12 7.84 -10.53
N MET A 19 -3.25 6.60 -11.01
CA MET A 19 -2.17 5.83 -11.63
C MET A 19 -2.50 5.56 -13.09
N ALA A 20 -1.46 5.47 -13.92
CA ALA A 20 -1.57 5.00 -15.31
C ALA A 20 -1.89 3.49 -15.34
N PRO A 21 -2.45 2.96 -16.46
CA PRO A 21 -2.73 1.53 -16.57
C PRO A 21 -1.53 0.61 -16.34
N VAL A 22 -0.31 1.06 -16.71
CA VAL A 22 0.93 0.31 -16.50
C VAL A 22 1.29 0.21 -15.02
N GLU A 23 1.18 1.32 -14.28
CA GLU A 23 1.42 1.36 -12.83
C GLU A 23 0.42 0.50 -12.06
N LEU A 24 -0.85 0.48 -12.50
CA LEU A 24 -1.87 -0.39 -11.91
C LEU A 24 -1.60 -1.88 -12.12
N LYS A 25 -0.99 -2.24 -13.26
CA LYS A 25 -0.60 -3.63 -13.54
C LYS A 25 0.55 -4.03 -12.60
N GLU A 26 1.60 -3.21 -12.55
CA GLU A 26 2.75 -3.42 -11.66
C GLU A 26 2.30 -3.53 -10.20
N LEU A 27 1.37 -2.68 -9.75
CA LEU A 27 0.87 -2.70 -8.38
C LEU A 27 0.23 -4.03 -8.02
N LYS A 28 -0.55 -4.60 -8.95
CA LYS A 28 -1.19 -5.89 -8.72
C LYS A 28 -0.16 -7.02 -8.67
N GLU A 29 0.84 -6.99 -9.54
CA GLU A 29 1.91 -7.99 -9.58
C GLU A 29 2.73 -7.96 -8.28
N GLN A 30 3.17 -6.78 -7.83
CA GLN A 30 3.89 -6.63 -6.56
C GLN A 30 3.05 -7.02 -5.34
N LEU A 31 1.75 -6.64 -5.30
CA LEU A 31 0.87 -7.05 -4.20
C LEU A 31 0.66 -8.56 -4.16
N GLN A 32 0.54 -9.20 -5.31
CA GLN A 32 0.41 -10.65 -5.40
C GLN A 32 1.66 -11.36 -4.88
N GLU A 33 2.84 -10.90 -5.28
CA GLU A 33 4.11 -11.45 -4.77
C GLU A 33 4.24 -11.26 -3.25
N LEU A 34 3.87 -10.09 -2.72
CA LEU A 34 3.88 -9.84 -1.27
C LEU A 34 2.87 -10.70 -0.50
N LEU A 35 1.71 -11.00 -1.10
CA LEU A 35 0.72 -11.92 -0.54
C LEU A 35 1.25 -13.36 -0.52
N GLU A 36 1.85 -13.82 -1.62
CA GLU A 36 2.40 -15.16 -1.76
C GLU A 36 3.59 -15.41 -0.82
N ASN A 37 4.43 -14.39 -0.66
CA ASN A 37 5.54 -14.41 0.29
C ASN A 37 5.09 -14.27 1.76
N GLY A 38 3.81 -13.99 2.02
CA GLY A 38 3.24 -13.88 3.36
C GLY A 38 3.60 -12.59 4.10
N PHE A 39 4.11 -11.56 3.40
CA PHE A 39 4.43 -10.27 4.01
C PHE A 39 3.17 -9.46 4.34
N ILE A 40 2.11 -9.62 3.55
CA ILE A 40 0.84 -8.89 3.72
C ILE A 40 -0.35 -9.86 3.69
N ARG A 41 -1.53 -9.37 4.10
CA ARG A 41 -2.82 -10.07 3.99
C ARG A 41 -3.94 -9.07 3.69
N PRO A 42 -5.06 -9.51 3.10
CA PRO A 42 -6.26 -8.67 2.98
C PRO A 42 -6.71 -8.14 4.35
N SER A 43 -7.20 -6.89 4.37
CA SER A 43 -7.59 -6.18 5.59
C SER A 43 -8.92 -5.47 5.40
N VAL A 44 -9.72 -5.41 6.47
CA VAL A 44 -10.97 -4.63 6.58
C VAL A 44 -10.80 -3.41 7.49
N SER A 45 -9.56 -2.97 7.70
CA SER A 45 -9.24 -1.83 8.56
C SER A 45 -9.92 -0.54 8.05
N PRO A 46 -10.45 0.30 8.96
CA PRO A 46 -10.92 1.63 8.58
C PRO A 46 -9.76 2.58 8.22
N TRP A 47 -8.51 2.20 8.54
CA TRP A 47 -7.30 2.95 8.19
C TRP A 47 -6.79 2.56 6.81
N GLY A 48 -6.49 3.57 5.98
CA GLY A 48 -5.99 3.38 4.62
C GLY A 48 -4.97 4.45 4.24
N ALA A 49 -3.82 4.02 3.73
CA ALA A 49 -2.78 4.90 3.19
C ALA A 49 -2.67 4.71 1.67
N PRO A 50 -2.48 5.80 0.90
CA PRO A 50 -2.27 5.69 -0.53
C PRO A 50 -0.88 5.11 -0.83
N VAL A 51 -0.79 4.33 -1.91
CA VAL A 51 0.48 3.80 -2.44
C VAL A 51 1.03 4.76 -3.49
N LEU A 52 2.37 4.88 -3.54
CA LEU A 52 3.09 5.67 -4.54
C LEU A 52 4.20 4.81 -5.14
N PHE A 53 4.34 4.86 -6.47
CA PHE A 53 5.49 4.27 -7.14
C PHE A 53 6.67 5.23 -7.17
N VAL A 54 7.86 4.67 -7.02
CA VAL A 54 9.13 5.40 -7.18
C VAL A 54 10.00 4.58 -8.11
N LYS A 55 10.37 5.17 -9.25
CA LYS A 55 11.29 4.53 -10.19
C LYS A 55 12.65 4.34 -9.53
N LYS A 56 13.12 3.10 -9.48
CA LYS A 56 14.44 2.73 -8.97
C LYS A 56 15.53 3.11 -9.98
N LYS A 57 16.77 3.18 -9.51
CA LYS A 57 17.93 3.58 -10.31
C LYS A 57 18.22 2.65 -11.50
N ASP A 58 17.87 1.38 -11.37
CA ASP A 58 17.99 0.35 -12.41
C ASP A 58 16.90 0.45 -13.49
N GLY A 59 15.97 1.39 -13.36
CA GLY A 59 14.89 1.61 -14.30
C GLY A 59 13.64 0.79 -14.02
N SER A 60 13.66 -0.09 -13.01
CA SER A 60 12.47 -0.80 -12.52
C SER A 60 11.57 0.14 -11.72
N MET A 61 10.30 -0.23 -11.61
CA MET A 61 9.32 0.40 -10.71
C MET A 61 9.22 -0.38 -9.40
#